data_AF-A0A4P5Z387-F1
#
_entry.id   AF-A0A4P5Z387-F1
#
_cell.length_a   1.000
_cell.length_b   1.000
_cell.length_c   1.000
_cell.angle_alpha   90.00
_cell.angle_beta   90.00
_cell.angle_gamma   90.00
#
_symmetry.space_group_name_H-M   'P 1'
#
loop_
_entity.id
_entity.type
_entity.pdbx_description
1 polymer ?
#
loop_
_entity_poly.entity_id
_entity_poly.type
_entity_poly.pdbx_seq_one_letter_code
_entity_poly.pdbx_strand_id
1 'polypeptide(L)'
;MKRHWTATAIAIGILLLLAGLIYDIVFAGIPYQDPTPEMSARYARHSRIAAGIRWAGVVVLLGGAVRGCAAWVRQRALVRAQS
;
A
#
# COMPACT_ATOMS: atom_id res chain seq x y z
N MET A 1 22.26 7.07 7.78
CA MET A 1 21.67 5.72 7.76
C MET A 1 20.17 5.66 8.09
N LYS A 2 19.62 6.39 9.08
CA LYS A 2 18.17 6.28 9.47
C LYS A 2 17.14 6.94 8.52
N ARG A 3 17.61 7.82 7.61
CA ARG A 3 16.74 8.57 6.67
C ARG A 3 16.26 7.72 5.48
N HIS A 4 17.01 6.70 5.09
CA HIS A 4 16.67 5.86 3.93
C HIS A 4 15.52 4.91 4.26
N TRP A 5 15.40 4.44 5.51
CA TRP A 5 14.36 3.49 5.93
C TRP A 5 12.93 3.98 5.67
N THR A 6 12.68 5.29 5.77
CA THR A 6 11.36 5.87 5.50
C THR A 6 11.06 5.83 4.02
N ALA A 7 12.05 6.19 3.19
CA ALA A 7 11.91 6.14 1.75
C ALA A 7 11.73 4.69 1.27
N THR A 8 12.48 3.74 1.82
CA THR A 8 12.33 2.31 1.53
C THR A 8 10.94 1.81 1.92
N ALA A 9 10.43 2.16 3.11
CA ALA A 9 9.08 1.76 3.51
C ALA A 9 7.99 2.34 2.58
N ILE A 10 8.10 3.63 2.22
CA ILE A 10 7.17 4.26 1.27
C ILE A 10 7.24 3.55 -0.09
N ALA A 11 8.44 3.29 -0.61
CA ALA A 11 8.64 2.59 -1.88
C ALA A 11 8.04 1.17 -1.85
N ILE A 12 8.26 0.42 -0.78
CA ILE A 12 7.66 -0.92 -0.60
C ILE A 12 6.13 -0.82 -0.57
N GLY A 13 5.57 0.16 0.15
CA GLY A 13 4.13 0.40 0.18
C GLY A 13 3.55 0.67 -1.21
N ILE A 14 4.21 1.50 -2.01
CA ILE A 14 3.82 1.78 -3.41
C ILE A 14 3.90 0.50 -4.25
N LEU A 15 4.99 -0.26 -4.15
CA LEU A 15 5.16 -1.51 -4.90
C LEU A 15 4.08 -2.54 -4.55
N LEU A 16 3.69 -2.65 -3.27
CA LEU A 16 2.59 -3.53 -2.84
C LEU A 16 1.25 -3.07 -3.41
N LEU A 17 0.97 -1.77 -3.43
CA LEU A 17 -0.26 -1.24 -4.05
C LEU A 17 -0.32 -1.57 -5.55
N LEU A 18 0.78 -1.36 -6.27
CA LEU A 18 0.88 -1.68 -7.69
C LEU A 18 0.76 -3.18 -7.94
N ALA A 19 1.44 -4.01 -7.14
CA ALA A 19 1.34 -5.46 -7.25
C ALA A 19 -0.09 -5.96 -7.01
N GLY A 20 -0.78 -5.43 -5.99
CA GLY A 20 -2.18 -5.76 -5.71
C GLY A 20 -3.12 -5.32 -6.84
N LEU A 21 -2.89 -4.15 -7.44
CA LEU A 21 -3.65 -3.67 -8.59
C LEU A 21 -3.42 -4.54 -9.84
N ILE A 22 -2.16 -4.85 -10.16
CA ILE A 22 -1.80 -5.72 -11.28
C ILE A 22 -2.41 -7.11 -11.08
N TYR A 23 -2.34 -7.66 -9.87
CA TYR A 23 -2.96 -8.94 -9.55
C TYR A 23 -4.48 -8.92 -9.76
N ASP A 24 -5.17 -7.87 -9.31
CA ASP A 24 -6.62 -7.71 -9.51
C ASP A 24 -6.96 -7.70 -11.01
N ILE A 25 -6.22 -6.93 -11.81
CA ILE A 25 -6.44 -6.81 -13.26
C ILE A 25 -6.18 -8.14 -13.98
N VAL A 26 -5.09 -8.83 -13.64
CA VAL A 26 -4.69 -10.07 -14.34
C VAL A 26 -5.56 -11.26 -13.95
N PHE A 27 -6.00 -11.37 -12.68
CA PHE A 27 -6.66 -12.57 -12.17
C PHE A 27 -8.16 -12.41 -11.91
N ALA A 28 -8.61 -11.26 -11.41
CA ALA A 28 -10.03 -11.02 -11.19
C ALA A 28 -10.66 -10.39 -12.44
N GLY A 29 -9.96 -9.45 -13.07
CA GLY A 29 -10.44 -8.76 -14.28
C GLY A 29 -11.76 -8.03 -14.03
N ILE A 30 -12.56 -7.93 -15.10
CA ILE A 30 -13.92 -7.38 -15.03
C ILE A 30 -14.88 -8.54 -14.73
N PRO A 31 -15.78 -8.41 -13.74
CA PRO A 31 -16.77 -9.44 -13.47
C PRO A 31 -17.68 -9.66 -14.69
N TYR A 32 -17.97 -10.93 -15.01
CA TYR A 32 -18.92 -11.28 -16.06
C TYR A 32 -20.33 -10.79 -15.71
N GLN A 33 -21.13 -10.46 -16.73
CA GLN A 33 -22.50 -9.96 -16.53
C GLN A 33 -23.46 -11.05 -16.04
N ASP A 34 -23.30 -12.28 -16.53
CA ASP A 34 -24.06 -13.46 -16.07
C ASP A 34 -23.10 -14.57 -15.60
N PRO A 35 -22.45 -14.40 -14.43
CA PRO A 35 -21.48 -15.37 -13.93
C PRO A 35 -22.19 -16.60 -13.36
N THR A 36 -21.65 -17.80 -13.63
CA THR A 36 -22.05 -18.99 -12.85
C THR A 36 -21.57 -18.86 -11.40
N PRO A 37 -22.18 -19.59 -10.44
CA PRO A 37 -21.76 -19.55 -9.04
C PRO A 37 -20.26 -19.82 -8.83
N GLU A 38 -19.67 -20.71 -9.62
CA GLU A 38 -18.24 -21.03 -9.57
C GLU A 38 -17.38 -19.85 -10.04
N MET A 39 -17.81 -19.14 -11.09
CA MET A 39 -17.11 -17.94 -11.58
C MET A 39 -17.15 -16.81 -10.54
N SER A 40 -18.31 -16.58 -9.90
CA SER A 40 -18.46 -15.59 -8.84
C SER A 40 -17.58 -15.93 -7.63
N ALA A 41 -17.53 -17.20 -7.22
CA ALA A 41 -16.68 -17.64 -6.11
C ALA A 41 -15.19 -17.43 -6.42
N ARG A 42 -14.76 -17.75 -7.65
CA ARG A 42 -13.38 -17.55 -8.11
C ARG A 42 -13.01 -16.06 -8.15
N TYR A 43 -13.88 -15.22 -8.72
CA TYR A 43 -13.68 -13.77 -8.73
C TYR A 43 -13.54 -13.23 -7.31
N ALA A 44 -14.48 -13.55 -6.42
CA ALA A 44 -14.47 -13.10 -5.03
C ALA A 44 -13.21 -13.54 -4.27
N ARG A 45 -12.65 -14.71 -4.60
CA ARG A 45 -11.37 -15.18 -4.04
C ARG A 45 -10.20 -14.32 -4.52
N HIS A 46 -10.08 -14.09 -5.83
CA HIS A 46 -8.97 -13.30 -6.38
C HIS A 46 -9.06 -11.83 -5.95
N SER A 47 -10.25 -11.23 -5.95
CA SER A 47 -10.46 -9.86 -5.47
C SER A 47 -10.13 -9.70 -3.98
N ARG A 48 -10.43 -10.71 -3.14
CA ARG A 48 -10.02 -10.71 -1.73
C ARG A 48 -8.50 -10.75 -1.55
N ILE A 49 -7.81 -11.57 -2.35
CA ILE A 49 -6.34 -11.63 -2.33
C ILE A 49 -5.74 -10.29 -2.76
N ALA A 50 -6.23 -9.73 -3.88
CA ALA A 50 -5.81 -8.42 -4.38
C ALA A 50 -6.02 -7.32 -3.33
N ALA A 51 -7.19 -7.31 -2.69
CA ALA A 51 -7.52 -6.38 -1.63
C ALA A 51 -6.59 -6.54 -0.42
N GLY A 52 -6.27 -7.77 -0.01
CA GLY A 52 -5.32 -8.05 1.07
C GLY A 52 -3.93 -7.46 0.79
N ILE A 53 -3.41 -7.67 -0.43
CA ILE A 53 -2.12 -7.11 -0.86
C ILE A 53 -2.17 -5.58 -0.84
N ARG A 54 -3.24 -4.98 -1.37
CA ARG A 54 -3.42 -3.52 -1.38
C ARG A 54 -3.48 -2.95 0.03
N TRP A 55 -4.24 -3.55 0.94
CA TRP A 55 -4.33 -3.11 2.33
C TRP A 55 -2.99 -3.20 3.06
N ALA A 56 -2.22 -4.27 2.84
CA ALA A 56 -0.86 -4.36 3.36
C ALA A 56 0.02 -3.21 2.83
N GLY A 57 -0.08 -2.89 1.54
CA GLY A 57 0.59 -1.74 0.92
C GLY A 57 0.20 -0.40 1.55
N VAL A 58 -1.09 -0.15 1.80
CA VAL A 58 -1.58 1.06 2.48
C VAL A 58 -0.96 1.18 3.87
N VAL A 59 -0.99 0.12 4.68
CA VAL A 59 -0.46 0.13 6.05
C VAL A 59 1.03 0.46 6.06
N VAL A 60 1.81 -0.18 5.18
CA VAL A 60 3.25 0.06 5.07
C VAL A 60 3.54 1.50 4.61
N LEU A 61 2.79 2.00 3.63
CA LEU A 61 2.94 3.36 3.10
C LEU A 61 2.62 4.41 4.16
N LEU A 62 1.49 4.27 4.86
CA LEU A 62 1.09 5.20 5.93
C LEU A 62 2.07 5.16 7.10
N GLY A 63 2.53 3.97 7.51
CA GLY A 63 3.56 3.85 8.54
C GLY A 63 4.86 4.58 8.17
N GLY A 64 5.29 4.45 6.91
CA GLY A 64 6.43 5.18 6.37
C GLY A 64 6.22 6.70 6.38
N ALA A 65 5.05 7.17 5.94
CA ALA A 65 4.69 8.59 5.88
C ALA A 65 4.61 9.24 7.27
N VAL A 66 3.96 8.60 8.24
CA VAL A 66 3.85 9.07 9.63
C VAL A 66 5.23 9.22 10.25
N ARG A 67 6.10 8.20 10.10
CA ARG A 67 7.48 8.26 10.61
C ARG A 67 8.27 9.39 9.95
N GLY A 68 8.08 9.60 8.64
CA GLY A 68 8.72 10.68 7.88
C GLY A 68 8.29 12.05 8.38
N CYS A 69 6.99 12.25 8.56
CA CYS A 69 6.42 13.49 9.08
C CYS A 69 6.93 13.79 10.50
N ALA A 70 6.90 12.80 11.40
CA ALA A 70 7.40 12.96 12.77
C ALA A 70 8.92 13.26 12.84
N ALA A 71 9.71 12.72 11.91
CA ALA A 71 11.13 13.06 11.80
C ALA A 71 11.33 14.51 11.33
N TRP A 72 10.54 14.96 10.35
CA TRP A 72 10.60 16.32 9.82
C TRP A 72 10.17 17.38 10.85
N VAL A 73 9.08 17.13 11.59
CA VAL A 73 8.63 18.04 12.66
C VAL A 73 9.70 18.20 13.74
N ARG A 74 10.32 17.09 14.18
CA ARG A 74 11.42 17.13 15.17
C ARG A 74 12.62 17.94 14.67
N GLN A 75 13.00 17.76 13.40
CA GLN A 75 14.09 18.54 12.80
C GLN A 75 13.77 20.05 12.82
N ARG A 76 12.54 20.44 12.47
CA ARG A 76 12.13 21.84 12.50
C ARG A 76 12.08 22.43 13.91
N ALA A 77 11.63 21.65 14.89
CA ALA A 77 11.61 22.09 16.30
C ALA A 77 13.02 22.34 16.84
N LEU A 78 13.99 21.48 16.52
CA LEU A 78 15.38 21.64 16.95
C LEU A 78 16.06 22.86 16.33
N VAL A 79 15.82 23.13 15.04
CA VAL A 79 16.38 24.33 14.36
C VAL A 79 15.86 25.62 15.00
N ARG A 80 14.57 25.67 15.36
CA ARG A 80 13.96 26.84 16.04
C ARG A 80 14.44 27.06 17.47
N ALA A 81 14.96 26.01 18.13
CA ALA A 81 15.48 26.13 19.50
C ALA A 81 16.93 26.66 19.55
N GLN A 82 17.61 26.78 18.40
CA GLN A 82 19.00 27.24 18.29
C GLN A 82 19.12 28.68 17.74
N SER A 83 17.99 29.31 17.39
CA SER A 83 17.88 30.70 16.93
C SER A 83 17.35 31.59 18.05
#